data_AF-A0A1G2VHP3-F1
#
_entry.id   AF-A0A1G2VHP3-F1
#
_cell.length_a   1.000
_cell.length_b   1.000
_cell.length_c   1.000
_cell.angle_alpha   90.00
_cell.angle_beta   90.00
_cell.angle_gamma   90.00
#
_symmetry.space_group_name_H-M   'P 1'
#
loop_
_entity.id
_entity.type
_entity.pdbx_description
1 polymer ?
#
loop_
_entity_poly.entity_id
_entity_poly.type
_entity_poly.pdbx_seq_one_letter_code
_entity_poly.pdbx_strand_id
1 'polypeptide(L)'
;MAVVLQEISVPGCVDCARFKKLWVEKLSKEFSDAQFEEISAIEPEGQELVARHGIMASPGIVINGELFSVGPVNEKALREKLKRSSNNE
;
A
#
# COMPACT_ATOMS: atom_id res chain seq x y z
N MET A 1 -1.41 -0.83 18.02
CA MET A 1 -1.52 0.37 17.17
C MET A 1 -1.80 -0.14 15.78
N ALA A 2 -2.98 0.12 15.25
CA ALA A 2 -3.37 -0.39 13.94
C ALA A 2 -2.46 0.21 12.86
N VAL A 3 -1.92 -0.63 11.97
CA VAL A 3 -1.08 -0.18 10.85
C VAL A 3 -1.98 0.17 9.68
N VAL A 4 -1.98 1.42 9.21
CA VAL A 4 -2.78 1.83 8.05
C VAL A 4 -1.96 1.68 6.78
N LEU A 5 -2.34 0.77 5.89
CA LEU A 5 -1.78 0.60 4.56
C LEU A 5 -2.69 1.25 3.54
N GLN A 6 -2.20 2.25 2.83
CA GLN A 6 -2.91 2.88 1.72
C GLN A 6 -2.14 2.59 0.43
N GLU A 7 -2.75 1.86 -0.48
CA GLU A 7 -2.19 1.55 -1.79
C GLU A 7 -2.83 2.44 -2.84
N ILE A 8 -2.01 3.28 -3.46
CA ILE A 8 -2.35 4.08 -4.62
C ILE A 8 -2.14 3.23 -5.89
N SER A 9 -3.22 2.65 -6.39
CA SER A 9 -3.23 1.74 -7.55
C SER A 9 -3.74 2.42 -8.81
N VAL A 10 -3.34 1.93 -9.99
CA VAL A 10 -3.90 2.37 -11.27
C VAL A 10 -4.67 1.24 -11.96
N PRO A 11 -5.85 1.53 -12.52
CA PRO A 11 -6.60 0.54 -13.28
C PRO A 11 -5.80 0.10 -14.51
N GLY A 12 -5.63 -1.21 -14.68
CA GLY A 12 -4.84 -1.81 -15.75
C GLY A 12 -3.45 -2.31 -15.35
N CYS A 13 -3.02 -2.13 -14.09
CA CYS A 13 -1.77 -2.70 -13.60
C CYS A 13 -1.95 -4.12 -13.08
N VAL A 14 -1.33 -5.09 -13.76
CA VAL A 14 -1.35 -6.52 -13.39
C VAL A 14 -0.72 -6.75 -12.01
N ASP A 15 0.31 -5.98 -11.67
CA ASP A 15 1.01 -6.08 -10.39
C ASP A 15 0.15 -5.62 -9.21
N CYS A 16 -0.68 -4.57 -9.37
CA CYS A 16 -1.61 -4.11 -8.34
C CYS A 16 -2.67 -5.19 -8.00
N ALA A 17 -3.26 -5.81 -9.03
CA ALA A 17 -4.24 -6.88 -8.82
C ALA A 17 -3.63 -8.11 -8.12
N ARG A 18 -2.38 -8.43 -8.43
CA ARG A 18 -1.62 -9.51 -7.77
C ARG A 18 -1.37 -9.18 -6.30
N PHE A 19 -0.98 -7.94 -6.02
CA PHE A 19 -0.78 -7.45 -4.66
C PHE A 19 -2.06 -7.54 -3.82
N LYS A 20 -3.18 -7.01 -4.34
CA LYS A 20 -4.49 -7.06 -3.68
C LYS A 20 -4.88 -8.49 -3.29
N LYS A 21 -4.72 -9.44 -4.21
CA LYS A 21 -4.97 -10.86 -3.90
C LYS A 21 -4.10 -11.34 -2.75
N LEU A 22 -2.80 -11.06 -2.78
CA LEU A 22 -1.93 -11.47 -1.69
C LEU A 22 -2.28 -10.78 -0.37
N TRP A 23 -2.68 -9.51 -0.41
CA TRP A 23 -3.13 -8.81 0.78
C TRP A 23 -4.34 -9.51 1.39
N VAL A 24 -5.39 -9.71 0.60
CA VAL A 24 -6.63 -10.34 1.07
C VAL A 24 -6.40 -11.79 1.50
N GLU A 25 -5.58 -12.57 0.78
CA GLU A 25 -5.38 -13.99 1.05
C GLU A 25 -4.38 -14.28 2.19
N LYS A 26 -3.30 -13.48 2.31
CA LYS A 26 -2.21 -13.69 3.28
C LYS A 26 -2.13 -12.60 4.34
N LEU A 27 -1.99 -11.34 3.92
CA LEU A 27 -1.68 -10.24 4.85
C LEU A 27 -2.86 -9.92 5.77
N SER A 28 -4.11 -10.03 5.31
CA SER A 28 -5.30 -9.81 6.13
C SER A 28 -5.36 -10.75 7.35
N LYS A 29 -4.83 -11.98 7.20
CA LYS A 29 -4.77 -12.98 8.27
C LYS A 29 -3.57 -12.76 9.20
N GLU A 30 -2.43 -12.36 8.65
CA GLU A 30 -1.23 -12.06 9.44
C GLU A 30 -1.35 -10.73 10.21
N PHE A 31 -2.07 -9.76 9.64
CA PHE A 31 -2.20 -8.41 10.15
C PHE A 31 -3.67 -8.05 10.34
N SER A 32 -4.33 -8.76 11.26
CA SER A 32 -5.74 -8.46 11.59
C SER A 32 -5.93 -7.07 12.22
N ASP A 33 -4.85 -6.44 12.69
CA ASP A 33 -4.82 -5.07 13.21
C ASP A 33 -4.45 -4.05 12.12
N ALA A 34 -4.08 -4.47 10.91
CA ALA A 34 -3.77 -3.55 9.82
C ALA A 34 -5.02 -3.19 9.03
N GLN A 35 -5.21 -1.88 8.80
CA GLN A 35 -6.22 -1.38 7.90
C GLN A 35 -5.66 -1.28 6.49
N PHE A 36 -6.41 -1.73 5.50
CA PHE A 36 -6.03 -1.62 4.10
C PHE A 36 -7.02 -0.77 3.34
N GLU A 37 -6.51 0.26 2.70
CA GLU A 37 -7.24 1.16 1.84
C GLU A 37 -6.63 1.11 0.44
N GLU A 38 -7.45 0.78 -0.54
CA GLU A 38 -7.10 0.88 -1.95
C GLU A 38 -7.62 2.21 -2.48
N ILE A 39 -6.72 3.06 -2.92
CA ILE A 39 -7.02 4.37 -3.47
C ILE A 39 -6.61 4.35 -4.94
N SER A 40 -7.50 4.73 -5.84
CA SER A 40 -7.13 4.78 -7.26
C SER A 40 -6.36 6.08 -7.55
N ALA A 41 -5.22 6.01 -8.23
CA ALA A 41 -4.49 7.21 -8.69
C ALA A 41 -5.29 8.02 -9.73
N ILE A 42 -6.36 7.44 -10.28
CA ILE A 42 -7.32 8.11 -11.16
C ILE A 42 -8.43 8.84 -10.40
N GLU A 43 -8.60 8.55 -9.11
CA GLU A 43 -9.58 9.24 -8.26
C GLU A 43 -8.97 10.55 -7.72
N PRO A 44 -9.79 11.56 -7.43
CA PRO A 44 -9.32 12.85 -6.93
C PRO A 44 -8.49 12.70 -5.64
N GLU A 45 -8.86 11.75 -4.77
CA GLU A 45 -8.13 11.45 -3.53
C GLU A 45 -6.73 10.88 -3.80
N GLY A 46 -6.63 9.94 -4.73
CA GLY A 46 -5.33 9.38 -5.15
C GLY A 46 -4.46 10.40 -5.87
N GLN A 47 -5.05 11.25 -6.71
CA GLN A 47 -4.32 12.36 -7.35
C GLN A 47 -3.80 13.37 -6.33
N GLU A 48 -4.59 13.69 -5.30
CA GLU A 48 -4.13 14.56 -4.22
C GLU A 48 -2.99 13.93 -3.43
N LEU A 49 -3.08 12.64 -3.09
CA LEU A 49 -1.99 11.91 -2.41
C LEU A 49 -0.73 11.82 -3.28
N VAL A 50 -0.90 11.59 -4.58
CA VAL A 50 0.19 11.58 -5.55
C VAL A 50 0.89 12.93 -5.58
N ALA A 51 0.14 14.02 -5.66
CA ALA A 51 0.69 15.37 -5.64
C ALA A 51 1.32 15.72 -4.29
N ARG A 52 0.65 15.36 -3.18
CA ARG A 52 1.07 15.65 -1.80
C ARG A 52 2.35 14.92 -1.41
N HIS A 53 2.47 13.64 -1.78
CA HIS A 53 3.63 12.82 -1.46
C HIS A 53 4.67 12.76 -2.59
N GLY A 54 4.41 13.37 -3.74
CA GLY A 54 5.34 13.36 -4.89
C GLY A 54 5.46 11.98 -5.55
N ILE A 55 4.35 11.25 -5.69
CA ILE A 55 4.33 9.91 -6.30
C ILE A 55 4.56 10.05 -7.81
N MET A 56 5.81 9.87 -8.24
CA MET A 56 6.17 9.97 -9.65
C MET A 56 5.96 8.68 -10.44
N ALA A 57 5.63 7.58 -9.76
CA ALA A 57 5.38 6.27 -10.36
C ALA A 57 4.28 5.52 -9.61
N SER A 58 3.38 4.86 -10.35
CA SER A 58 2.38 3.94 -9.78
C SER A 58 2.87 2.49 -9.85
N PRO A 59 2.50 1.63 -8.87
CA PRO A 59 1.70 1.93 -7.68
C PRO A 59 2.45 2.73 -6.61
N GLY A 60 1.74 3.58 -5.87
CA GLY A 60 2.27 4.26 -4.69
C GLY A 60 1.84 3.53 -3.43
N ILE A 61 2.73 3.28 -2.48
CA ILE A 61 2.36 2.70 -1.19
C ILE A 61 2.67 3.69 -0.08
N VAL A 62 1.67 3.93 0.75
CA VAL A 62 1.73 4.73 1.97
C VAL A 62 1.41 3.83 3.16
N ILE A 63 2.21 3.92 4.22
CA ILE A 63 2.04 3.14 5.44
C ILE A 63 2.03 4.10 6.63
N ASN A 64 0.97 4.13 7.42
CA ASN A 64 0.78 5.06 8.54
C ASN A 64 0.95 6.54 8.12
N GLY A 65 0.56 6.90 6.91
CA GLY A 65 0.76 8.25 6.35
C GLY A 65 2.18 8.54 5.89
N GLU A 66 3.12 7.59 6.01
CA GLU A 66 4.46 7.71 5.44
C GLU A 66 4.53 7.07 4.05
N LEU A 67 5.01 7.83 3.06
CA LEU A 67 5.30 7.30 1.74
C LEU A 67 6.38 6.22 1.87
N PHE A 68 6.02 4.98 1.60
CA PHE A 68 6.95 3.86 1.64
C PHE A 68 7.64 3.66 0.30
N SER A 69 6.88 3.63 -0.79
CA SER A 69 7.44 3.38 -2.12
C SER A 69 6.55 3.95 -3.22
N VAL A 70 7.16 4.28 -4.34
CA VAL A 70 6.49 4.79 -5.55
C VAL A 70 7.04 4.02 -6.75
N GLY A 71 6.17 3.31 -7.45
CA GLY A 71 6.52 2.43 -8.57
C GLY A 71 6.33 0.93 -8.28
N PRO A 72 6.94 0.02 -9.06
CA PRO A 72 6.74 -1.41 -8.93
C PRO A 72 7.22 -1.90 -7.56
N VAL A 73 6.26 -2.06 -6.66
CA VAL A 73 6.53 -2.41 -5.27
C VAL A 73 6.70 -3.92 -5.16
N ASN A 74 7.75 -4.33 -4.47
CA ASN A 74 8.03 -5.74 -4.28
C ASN A 74 7.23 -6.24 -3.07
N GLU A 75 6.37 -7.24 -3.29
CA GLU A 75 5.53 -7.87 -2.27
C GLU A 75 6.31 -8.19 -0.98
N LYS A 76 7.52 -8.75 -1.14
CA LYS A 76 8.41 -9.05 -0.01
C LYS A 76 8.80 -7.81 0.77
N ALA A 77 9.17 -6.72 0.10
CA ALA A 77 9.59 -5.49 0.74
C ALA A 77 8.45 -4.85 1.54
N LEU A 78 7.22 -4.91 0.99
CA LEU A 78 6.07 -4.41 1.71
C LEU A 78 5.76 -5.25 2.94
N ARG A 79 5.75 -6.59 2.80
CA ARG A 79 5.49 -7.50 3.92
C ARG A 79 6.50 -7.30 5.05
N GLU A 80 7.78 -7.16 4.73
CA GLU A 80 8.84 -6.88 5.69
C GLU A 80 8.58 -5.55 6.42
N LYS A 81 8.19 -4.50 5.69
CA LYS A 81 7.89 -3.19 6.29
C LYS A 81 6.66 -3.23 7.20
N LEU A 82 5.61 -3.94 6.80
CA LEU A 82 4.42 -4.15 7.63
C LEU A 82 4.75 -4.94 8.88
N LYS A 83 5.54 -6.03 8.77
CA LYS A 83 6.05 -6.76 9.94
C LYS A 83 6.83 -5.84 10.86
N ARG A 84 7.71 -5.00 10.31
CA ARG A 84 8.48 -4.05 11.10
C ARG A 84 7.61 -3.02 11.82
N SER A 85 6.55 -2.56 11.17
CA SER A 85 5.63 -1.55 11.72
C SER A 85 4.63 -2.17 12.72
N SER A 86 4.30 -3.45 12.56
CA SER A 86 3.41 -4.20 13.45
C SER A 86 4.11 -4.82 14.65
N ASN A 87 5.41 -5.10 14.56
CA ASN A 87 6.17 -5.90 15.54
C ASN A 87 7.19 -5.07 16.35
N ASN A 88 6.96 -3.76 16.46
CA ASN A 88 7.78 -2.87 17.28
C ASN A 88 7.20 -2.81 18.69
N GLU A 89 7.51 -3.83 19.49
CA GLU A 89 7.53 -3.79 20.96
C GLU A 89 8.86 -3.19 21.44
#